data_AF-A0ABD7DRB1-F1
#
_entry.id   AF-A0ABD7DRB1-F1
#
_cell.length_a   1.000
_cell.length_b   1.000
_cell.length_c   1.000
_cell.angle_alpha   90.00
_cell.angle_beta   90.00
_cell.angle_gamma   90.00
#
_symmetry.space_group_name_H-M   'P 1'
#
loop_
_entity.id
_entity.type
_entity.pdbx_description
1 polymer ?
#
loop_
_entity_poly.entity_id
_entity_poly.type
_entity_poly.pdbx_seq_one_letter_code
_entity_poly.pdbx_strand_id
1 'polypeptide(L)'
;MKKNLLALFAASAVVFSSSLFAAPAAIESGEAITTTECAILGDTVRLNLSKGVYGAYNCDEARNAINVGACHTTGSRSTTLTCAQIGVDANGDAVYNDTQCSAANAGESVTVTNPSYRGFRASSTGGTVGAQSLSANCDENAPTGQLVSFQ
;
A
#
# COMPACT_ATOMS: atom_id res chain seq x y z
N MET A 1 37.77 -34.29 44.15
CA MET A 1 38.54 -33.98 42.94
C MET A 1 37.62 -33.30 41.94
N LYS A 2 38.03 -32.11 41.51
CA LYS A 2 37.30 -31.18 40.62
C LYS A 2 37.07 -31.81 39.25
N LYS A 3 35.92 -31.52 38.61
CA LYS A 3 35.82 -31.27 37.16
C LYS A 3 34.56 -30.44 36.89
N ASN A 4 34.80 -29.14 36.77
CA ASN A 4 33.84 -28.11 36.39
C ASN A 4 33.54 -28.25 34.90
N LEU A 5 32.26 -28.28 34.53
CA LEU A 5 31.81 -28.04 33.16
C LEU A 5 30.75 -26.94 33.21
N LEU A 6 31.25 -25.71 33.14
CA LEU A 6 30.51 -24.50 32.82
C LEU A 6 30.05 -24.62 31.36
N ALA A 7 28.80 -24.99 31.14
CA ALA A 7 28.16 -24.84 29.84
C ALA A 7 27.67 -23.40 29.70
N LEU A 8 28.40 -22.61 28.91
CA LEU A 8 27.98 -21.31 28.42
C LEU A 8 26.67 -21.47 27.64
N PHE A 9 25.56 -20.99 28.19
CA PHE A 9 24.41 -20.61 27.39
C PHE A 9 24.72 -19.25 26.77
N ALA A 10 25.32 -19.28 25.58
CA ALA A 10 25.44 -18.11 24.73
C ALA A 10 24.02 -17.65 24.35
N ALA A 11 23.69 -16.43 24.76
CA ALA A 11 22.48 -15.73 24.38
C ALA A 11 22.43 -15.56 22.86
N SER A 12 21.71 -16.43 22.17
CA SER A 12 21.25 -16.19 20.81
C SER A 12 19.96 -15.38 20.87
N ALA A 13 20.07 -14.12 21.26
CA ALA A 13 19.06 -13.13 20.95
C ALA A 13 19.15 -12.89 19.44
N VAL A 14 18.40 -13.67 18.66
CA VAL A 14 18.12 -13.35 17.27
C VAL A 14 17.24 -12.11 17.32
N VAL A 15 17.88 -10.95 17.30
CA VAL A 15 17.20 -9.67 17.06
C VAL A 15 16.77 -9.75 15.61
N PHE A 16 15.53 -10.20 15.38
CA PHE A 16 14.87 -9.95 14.11
C PHE A 16 14.75 -8.45 13.99
N SER A 17 15.70 -7.83 13.28
CA SER A 17 15.52 -6.49 12.73
C SER A 17 14.33 -6.57 11.78
N SER A 18 13.13 -6.36 12.30
CA SER A 18 11.98 -5.98 11.49
C SER A 18 12.39 -4.69 10.80
N SER A 19 12.67 -4.76 9.50
CA SER A 19 12.82 -3.59 8.65
C SER A 19 11.62 -2.68 8.93
N LEU A 20 11.90 -1.50 9.49
CA LEU A 20 10.91 -0.47 9.79
C LEU A 20 10.39 0.07 8.46
N PHE A 21 9.40 -0.60 7.88
CA PHE A 21 8.54 0.05 6.90
C PHE A 21 7.73 1.10 7.65
N ALA A 22 7.65 2.32 7.12
CA ALA A 22 6.70 3.30 7.65
C ALA A 22 5.31 2.64 7.63
N ALA A 23 4.57 2.75 8.73
CA ALA A 23 3.20 2.26 8.74
C ALA A 23 2.36 3.06 7.72
N PRO A 24 1.39 2.45 7.03
CA PRO A 24 0.40 3.17 6.25
C PRO A 24 -0.21 4.32 7.07
N ALA A 25 -0.17 5.53 6.54
CA ALA A 25 -0.69 6.73 7.18
C ALA A 25 -1.96 7.19 6.46
N ALA A 26 -2.96 7.61 7.24
CA ALA A 26 -4.14 8.26 6.68
C ALA A 26 -3.78 9.65 6.14
N ILE A 27 -4.43 10.06 5.07
CA ILE A 27 -4.34 11.44 4.57
C ILE A 27 -5.42 12.26 5.27
N GLU A 28 -5.00 13.19 6.11
CA GLU A 28 -5.89 14.20 6.67
C GLU A 28 -6.07 15.37 5.69
N SER A 29 -7.32 15.72 5.40
CA SER A 29 -7.61 16.69 4.34
C SER A 29 -7.01 18.05 4.66
N GLY A 30 -6.15 18.51 3.76
CA GLY A 30 -5.52 19.80 3.85
C GLY A 30 -4.33 19.83 4.79
N GLU A 31 -4.04 18.78 5.56
CA GLU A 31 -2.84 18.71 6.39
C GLU A 31 -1.58 18.45 5.55
N ALA A 32 -0.43 18.83 6.10
CA ALA A 32 0.86 18.67 5.46
C ALA A 32 1.38 17.23 5.62
N ILE A 33 1.88 16.67 4.53
CA ILE A 33 2.75 15.50 4.53
C ILE A 33 4.16 16.01 4.26
N THR A 34 4.97 16.00 5.30
CA THR A 34 6.31 16.56 5.31
C THR A 34 7.35 15.52 4.87
N THR A 35 8.56 16.00 4.59
CA THR A 35 9.72 15.12 4.34
C THR A 35 10.15 14.32 5.58
N THR A 36 9.63 14.66 6.78
CA THR A 36 9.87 13.86 7.99
C THR A 36 8.93 12.65 8.05
N GLU A 37 7.69 12.82 7.62
CA GLU A 37 6.71 11.72 7.54
C GLU A 37 6.93 10.84 6.30
N CYS A 38 7.51 11.42 5.25
CA CYS A 38 7.85 10.73 4.01
C CYS A 38 9.17 11.26 3.45
N ALA A 39 10.30 10.63 3.83
CA ALA A 39 11.65 11.08 3.47
C ALA A 39 11.95 11.07 1.95
N ILE A 40 11.16 10.35 1.16
CA ILE A 40 11.30 10.28 -0.30
C ILE A 40 10.78 11.56 -0.99
N LEU A 41 9.94 12.35 -0.31
CA LEU A 41 9.44 13.59 -0.88
C LEU A 41 10.55 14.63 -1.01
N GLY A 42 10.56 15.33 -2.15
CA GLY A 42 11.46 16.48 -2.36
C GLY A 42 10.97 17.77 -1.70
N ASP A 43 9.70 17.85 -1.31
CA ASP A 43 9.08 18.98 -0.63
C ASP A 43 7.82 18.54 0.14
N THR A 44 7.29 19.41 0.99
CA THR A 44 6.02 19.20 1.69
C THR A 44 4.85 19.19 0.71
N VAL A 45 3.99 18.19 0.81
CA VAL A 45 2.79 18.05 -0.02
C VAL A 45 1.54 18.20 0.83
N ARG A 46 0.47 18.78 0.26
CA ARG A 46 -0.86 18.86 0.90
C ARG A 46 -1.90 18.30 -0.05
N LEU A 47 -2.73 17.41 0.45
CA LEU A 47 -3.81 16.78 -0.31
C LEU A 47 -5.15 17.17 0.31
N ASN A 48 -6.06 17.70 -0.49
CA ASN A 48 -7.41 18.03 -0.05
C ASN A 48 -8.35 16.91 -0.44
N LEU A 49 -9.03 16.33 0.53
CA LEU A 49 -10.03 15.29 0.30
C LEU A 49 -11.42 15.90 0.38
N SER A 50 -12.28 15.52 -0.57
CA SER A 50 -13.69 15.90 -0.51
C SER A 50 -14.43 15.13 0.58
N LYS A 51 -15.61 15.62 0.98
CA LYS A 51 -16.45 14.92 1.96
C LYS A 51 -16.73 13.49 1.51
N GLY A 52 -16.50 12.52 2.41
CA GLY A 52 -16.72 11.09 2.15
C GLY A 52 -15.60 10.42 1.36
N VAL A 53 -14.53 11.13 1.02
CA VAL A 53 -13.30 10.55 0.46
C VAL A 53 -12.32 10.31 1.60
N TYR A 54 -11.79 9.09 1.66
CA TYR A 54 -10.67 8.74 2.53
C TYR A 54 -9.45 8.44 1.66
N GLY A 55 -8.29 8.85 2.15
CA GLY A 55 -7.02 8.63 1.49
C GLY A 55 -6.01 8.03 2.46
N ALA A 56 -5.04 7.31 1.92
CA ALA A 56 -3.88 6.86 2.65
C ALA A 56 -2.64 6.98 1.78
N TYR A 57 -1.49 7.13 2.44
CA TYR A 57 -0.19 7.06 1.80
C TYR A 57 0.74 6.13 2.58
N ASN A 58 1.75 5.63 1.91
CA ASN A 58 2.84 4.89 2.50
C ASN A 58 4.14 5.20 1.76
N CYS A 59 5.17 5.53 2.52
CA CYS A 59 6.48 5.84 1.98
C CYS A 59 7.43 4.71 2.30
N ASP A 60 7.83 4.00 1.25
CA ASP A 60 8.76 2.89 1.36
C ASP A 60 10.14 3.33 0.88
N GLU A 61 10.96 3.78 1.84
CA GLU A 61 12.32 4.23 1.61
C GLU A 61 13.23 3.13 1.07
N ALA A 62 12.99 1.87 1.47
CA ALA A 62 13.79 0.75 0.99
C ALA A 62 13.59 0.52 -0.51
N ARG A 63 12.38 0.77 -1.02
CA ARG A 63 12.02 0.65 -2.44
C ARG A 63 12.03 1.98 -3.19
N ASN A 64 12.36 3.08 -2.53
CA ASN A 64 12.23 4.43 -3.08
C ASN A 64 10.84 4.67 -3.72
N ALA A 65 9.79 4.22 -3.02
CA ALA A 65 8.43 4.17 -3.55
C ALA A 65 7.46 4.95 -2.66
N ILE A 66 6.59 5.74 -3.30
CA ILE A 66 5.45 6.39 -2.65
C ILE A 66 4.19 5.71 -3.15
N ASN A 67 3.48 5.11 -2.23
CA ASN A 67 2.22 4.41 -2.43
C ASN A 67 1.10 5.32 -1.96
N VAL A 68 0.08 5.53 -2.79
CA VAL A 68 -1.07 6.36 -2.45
C VAL A 68 -2.34 5.69 -2.91
N GLY A 69 -3.39 5.82 -2.11
CA GLY A 69 -4.70 5.34 -2.50
C GLY A 69 -5.80 6.18 -1.89
N ALA A 70 -6.95 6.19 -2.54
CA ALA A 70 -8.15 6.85 -2.05
C ALA A 70 -9.40 6.05 -2.40
N CYS A 71 -10.43 6.19 -1.59
CA CYS A 71 -11.73 5.59 -1.81
C CYS A 71 -12.84 6.52 -1.33
N HIS A 72 -14.08 6.21 -1.70
CA HIS A 72 -15.26 6.94 -1.26
C HIS A 72 -16.19 6.02 -0.47
N THR A 73 -16.89 6.55 0.55
CA THR A 73 -17.85 5.80 1.39
C THR A 73 -19.00 5.16 0.63
N THR A 74 -19.30 5.68 -0.56
CA THR A 74 -20.28 5.13 -1.50
C THR A 74 -19.61 4.53 -2.74
N GLY A 75 -18.35 4.10 -2.62
CA GLY A 75 -17.51 3.64 -3.71
C GLY A 75 -18.22 2.63 -4.62
N SER A 76 -17.90 2.70 -5.92
CA SER A 76 -18.49 1.84 -6.94
C SER A 76 -18.34 0.36 -6.59
N ARG A 77 -19.39 -0.41 -6.85
CA ARG A 77 -19.39 -1.89 -6.81
C ARG A 77 -19.57 -2.49 -8.20
N SER A 78 -19.06 -1.79 -9.22
CA SER A 78 -19.11 -2.23 -10.61
C SER A 78 -18.48 -3.61 -10.75
N THR A 79 -19.10 -4.48 -11.54
CA THR A 79 -18.54 -5.77 -11.95
C THR A 79 -17.41 -5.63 -12.96
N THR A 80 -17.20 -4.44 -13.53
CA THR A 80 -16.17 -4.20 -14.54
C THR A 80 -15.02 -3.36 -13.98
N LEU A 81 -13.80 -3.73 -14.32
CA LEU A 81 -12.55 -3.04 -13.96
C LEU A 81 -11.62 -2.98 -15.18
N THR A 82 -10.96 -1.85 -15.38
CA THR A 82 -9.88 -1.73 -16.37
C THR A 82 -8.56 -2.16 -15.74
N CYS A 83 -7.85 -3.08 -16.39
CA CYS A 83 -6.57 -3.59 -15.92
C CYS A 83 -5.49 -2.52 -16.00
N ALA A 84 -4.74 -2.36 -14.91
CA ALA A 84 -3.69 -1.36 -14.77
C ALA A 84 -2.56 -1.91 -13.89
N GLN A 85 -1.31 -1.63 -14.26
CA GLN A 85 -0.16 -1.86 -13.40
C GLN A 85 -0.06 -0.72 -12.40
N ILE A 86 -0.36 -1.02 -11.13
CA ILE A 86 -0.48 0.00 -10.08
C ILE A 86 0.77 0.11 -9.22
N GLY A 87 1.73 -0.80 -9.37
CA GLY A 87 3.01 -0.76 -8.65
C GLY A 87 3.96 -1.85 -9.10
N VAL A 88 5.02 -1.99 -8.30
CA VAL A 88 6.03 -3.04 -8.38
C VAL A 88 6.27 -3.55 -6.96
N ASP A 89 6.37 -4.87 -6.79
CA ASP A 89 6.58 -5.51 -5.49
C ASP A 89 8.04 -5.44 -5.03
N ALA A 90 8.39 -6.14 -3.95
CA ALA A 90 9.75 -6.16 -3.42
C ALA A 90 10.76 -6.95 -4.29
N ASN A 91 10.27 -7.83 -5.16
CA ASN A 91 11.09 -8.65 -6.06
C ASN A 91 11.34 -7.96 -7.41
N GLY A 92 10.64 -6.85 -7.68
CA GLY A 92 10.67 -6.17 -8.98
C GLY A 92 9.57 -6.62 -9.93
N ASP A 93 8.60 -7.41 -9.45
CA ASP A 93 7.49 -7.91 -10.26
C ASP A 93 6.34 -6.88 -10.31
N ALA A 94 5.69 -6.81 -11.47
CA ALA A 94 4.58 -5.88 -11.68
C ALA A 94 3.36 -6.26 -10.82
N VAL A 95 2.84 -5.29 -10.07
CA VAL A 95 1.61 -5.43 -9.28
C VAL A 95 0.45 -4.82 -10.05
N TYR A 96 -0.56 -5.63 -10.31
CA TYR A 96 -1.78 -5.22 -11.02
C TYR A 96 -2.96 -5.03 -10.06
N ASN A 97 -3.95 -4.26 -10.49
CA ASN A 97 -5.13 -3.90 -9.69
C ASN A 97 -6.17 -5.01 -9.55
N ASP A 98 -6.01 -6.14 -10.24
CA ASP A 98 -6.81 -7.35 -10.07
C ASP A 98 -5.96 -8.59 -10.45
N THR A 99 -6.26 -9.73 -9.85
CA THR A 99 -5.61 -11.03 -10.16
C THR A 99 -5.79 -11.50 -11.60
N GLN A 100 -6.83 -11.02 -12.30
CA GLN A 100 -7.05 -11.32 -13.73
C GLN A 100 -6.23 -10.41 -14.66
N CYS A 101 -5.56 -9.40 -14.11
CA CYS A 101 -4.80 -8.42 -14.87
C CYS A 101 -3.32 -8.80 -14.97
N SER A 102 -2.75 -8.48 -16.12
CA SER A 102 -1.37 -8.76 -16.49
C SER A 102 -0.88 -7.75 -17.52
N ALA A 103 0.39 -7.85 -17.92
CA ALA A 103 0.94 -7.05 -19.01
C ALA A 103 0.18 -7.26 -20.33
N ALA A 104 -0.36 -8.45 -20.57
CA ALA A 104 -1.01 -8.81 -21.83
C ALA A 104 -2.37 -8.12 -22.05
N ASN A 105 -3.04 -7.70 -20.98
CA ASN A 105 -4.38 -7.10 -21.02
C ASN A 105 -4.45 -5.77 -20.27
N ALA A 106 -3.31 -5.12 -20.02
CA ALA A 106 -3.29 -3.77 -19.46
C ALA A 106 -4.03 -2.79 -20.39
N GLY A 107 -4.94 -2.00 -19.82
CA GLY A 107 -5.85 -1.11 -20.57
C GLY A 107 -7.17 -1.76 -21.01
N GLU A 108 -7.29 -3.09 -20.93
CA GLU A 108 -8.54 -3.80 -21.23
C GLU A 108 -9.44 -3.91 -20.00
N SER A 109 -10.73 -4.15 -20.22
CA SER A 109 -11.70 -4.34 -19.14
C SER A 109 -11.94 -5.81 -18.84
N VAL A 110 -11.89 -6.17 -17.56
CA VAL A 110 -12.20 -7.50 -17.05
C VAL A 110 -13.46 -7.48 -16.18
N THR A 111 -14.09 -8.64 -16.05
CA THR A 111 -15.25 -8.83 -15.17
C THR A 111 -14.79 -9.41 -13.83
N VAL A 112 -14.96 -8.63 -12.77
CA VAL A 112 -14.68 -9.01 -11.39
C VAL A 112 -15.83 -9.88 -10.87
N THR A 113 -15.50 -11.12 -10.50
CA THR A 113 -16.48 -12.14 -10.08
C THR A 113 -17.19 -11.78 -8.77
N ASN A 114 -16.49 -11.10 -7.85
CA ASN A 114 -17.03 -10.67 -6.55
C ASN A 114 -16.79 -9.17 -6.37
N PRO A 115 -17.61 -8.31 -7.00
CA PRO A 115 -17.41 -6.88 -6.88
C PRO A 115 -17.64 -6.43 -5.44
N SER A 116 -16.73 -5.59 -4.97
CA SER A 116 -16.83 -4.92 -3.67
C SER A 116 -16.70 -3.41 -3.88
N TYR A 117 -16.67 -2.66 -2.79
CA TYR A 117 -16.24 -1.26 -2.81
C TYR A 117 -14.89 -1.13 -3.51
N ARG A 118 -14.67 0.02 -4.17
CA ARG A 118 -13.43 0.27 -4.89
C ARG A 118 -12.63 1.41 -4.28
N GLY A 119 -11.32 1.21 -4.28
CA GLY A 119 -10.32 2.25 -4.10
C GLY A 119 -9.56 2.48 -5.40
N PHE A 120 -9.04 3.68 -5.58
CA PHE A 120 -8.09 4.01 -6.63
C PHE A 120 -6.71 4.05 -6.01
N ARG A 121 -5.77 3.32 -6.61
CA ARG A 121 -4.43 3.09 -6.05
C ARG A 121 -3.38 3.42 -7.08
N ALA A 122 -2.27 3.96 -6.62
CA ALA A 122 -1.11 4.28 -7.43
C ALA A 122 0.17 4.13 -6.61
N SER A 123 1.26 3.82 -7.31
CA SER A 123 2.61 3.84 -6.76
C SER A 123 3.52 4.60 -7.72
N SER A 124 4.51 5.31 -7.18
CA SER A 124 5.56 5.94 -7.99
C SER A 124 6.36 4.94 -8.84
N THR A 125 6.26 3.63 -8.56
CA THR A 125 6.89 2.55 -9.33
C THR A 125 5.99 1.96 -10.41
N GLY A 126 4.66 2.18 -10.35
CA GLY A 126 3.69 1.52 -11.25
C GLY A 126 3.34 2.31 -12.52
N GLY A 127 3.54 3.63 -12.51
CA GLY A 127 3.31 4.49 -13.67
C GLY A 127 1.84 4.71 -14.06
N THR A 128 0.87 4.01 -13.44
CA THR A 128 -0.57 4.21 -13.67
C THR A 128 -1.38 4.21 -12.38
N VAL A 129 -2.61 4.75 -12.45
CA VAL A 129 -3.61 4.69 -11.38
C VAL A 129 -4.67 3.65 -11.76
N GLY A 130 -4.96 2.70 -10.88
CA GLY A 130 -5.93 1.65 -11.11
C GLY A 130 -6.99 1.58 -10.02
N ALA A 131 -8.23 1.27 -10.41
CA ALA A 131 -9.27 0.91 -9.44
C ALA A 131 -9.04 -0.52 -8.95
N GLN A 132 -9.20 -0.80 -7.66
CA GLN A 132 -9.08 -2.14 -7.10
C GLN A 132 -10.22 -2.39 -6.10
N SER A 133 -10.69 -3.64 -6.03
CA SER A 133 -11.68 -4.07 -5.05
C SER A 133 -11.09 -4.05 -3.64
N LEU A 134 -11.82 -3.47 -2.70
CA LEU A 134 -11.51 -3.44 -1.26
C LEU A 134 -12.22 -4.59 -0.55
N SER A 135 -11.72 -5.04 0.60
CA SER A 135 -12.40 -6.08 1.38
C SER A 135 -13.62 -5.56 2.15
N ALA A 136 -13.75 -4.24 2.32
CA ALA A 136 -14.80 -3.60 3.11
C ALA A 136 -15.13 -2.21 2.56
N ASN A 137 -16.11 -1.54 3.19
CA ASN A 137 -16.41 -0.15 2.90
C ASN A 137 -15.20 0.74 3.18
N CYS A 138 -15.11 1.84 2.44
CA CYS A 138 -14.24 2.94 2.72
C CYS A 138 -14.84 3.82 3.83
N ASP A 139 -14.30 3.79 5.03
CA ASP A 139 -14.69 4.67 6.13
C ASP A 139 -13.45 5.16 6.92
N GLU A 140 -13.63 5.68 8.12
CA GLU A 140 -12.52 6.11 8.98
C GLU A 140 -11.59 4.97 9.42
N ASN A 141 -12.07 3.72 9.35
CA ASN A 141 -11.29 2.50 9.48
C ASN A 141 -11.02 1.87 8.11
N ALA A 142 -11.21 2.64 7.01
CA ALA A 142 -10.84 2.21 5.67
C ALA A 142 -9.48 1.55 5.80
N PRO A 143 -9.30 0.34 5.26
CA PRO A 143 -8.07 -0.40 5.46
C PRO A 143 -6.95 0.39 4.80
N THR A 144 -6.33 1.30 5.55
CA THR A 144 -5.26 2.20 5.11
C THR A 144 -4.16 1.36 4.52
N GLY A 145 -3.88 0.21 5.15
CA GLY A 145 -3.10 -0.88 4.58
C GLY A 145 -3.54 -1.32 3.19
N GLN A 146 -4.81 -1.66 2.93
CA GLN A 146 -5.24 -2.07 1.57
C GLN A 146 -5.11 -0.97 0.52
N LEU A 147 -5.25 0.30 0.88
CA LEU A 147 -5.09 1.40 -0.09
C LEU A 147 -3.65 1.52 -0.60
N VAL A 148 -2.66 1.11 0.20
CA VAL A 148 -1.24 1.37 -0.09
C VAL A 148 -0.33 0.15 0.03
N SER A 149 -0.86 -1.03 0.38
CA SER A 149 -0.11 -2.29 0.44
C SER A 149 -0.08 -2.94 -0.93
N PHE A 150 0.99 -2.70 -1.66
CA PHE A 150 1.32 -3.39 -2.90
C PHE A 150 2.19 -4.59 -2.52
N GLN A 151 1.54 -5.64 -2.02
CA GLN A 151 2.12 -6.96 -1.79
C GLN A 151 1.70 -7.88 -2.92
#